data_AF-A0A1W1I0V9-F1
#
_entry.id   AF-A0A1W1I0V9-F1
#
_cell.length_a   1.000
_cell.length_b   1.000
_cell.length_c   1.000
_cell.angle_alpha   90.00
_cell.angle_beta   90.00
_cell.angle_gamma   90.00
#
_symmetry.space_group_name_H-M   'P 1'
#
loop_
_entity.id
_entity.type
_entity.pdbx_description
1 polymer ?
#
loop_
_entity_poly.entity_id
_entity_poly.type
_entity_poly.pdbx_seq_one_letter_code
_entity_poly.pdbx_strand_id
1 'polypeptide(L)' 'MREAARRRTAIMCAEAVPWRCHRLLIADVLLSLGWSVRHIFSDIDLQPHKLTSFARLEAGRVTYPAPSDSTETPNLF' A
#
# COMPACT_ATOMS: atom_id res chain seq x y z
N MET A 1 7.43 -12.31 5.07
CA MET A 1 8.62 -11.43 4.94
C MET A 1 9.99 -12.11 5.01
N ARG A 2 10.10 -13.44 5.19
CA ARG A 2 11.41 -14.13 5.21
C ARG A 2 12.23 -13.93 3.93
N GLU A 3 11.59 -13.98 2.77
CA GLU A 3 12.25 -13.77 1.47
C GLU A 3 12.78 -12.34 1.31
N ALA A 4 11.94 -11.34 1.61
CA ALA A 4 12.31 -9.93 1.55
C ALA A 4 13.46 -9.56 2.51
N ALA A 5 13.64 -10.31 3.60
CA ALA A 5 14.76 -10.14 4.53
C ALA A 5 16.10 -10.66 3.95
N ARG A 6 16.06 -11.56 2.98
CA ARG A 6 17.25 -12.25 2.44
C ARG A 6 17.65 -11.77 1.06
N ARG A 7 16.69 -11.31 0.26
CA ARG A 7 16.91 -10.87 -1.12
C ARG A 7 15.88 -9.82 -1.55
N ARG A 8 16.26 -9.01 -2.54
CA ARG A 8 15.33 -8.09 -3.20
C ARG A 8 14.15 -8.89 -3.74
N THR A 9 12.96 -8.60 -3.21
CA THR A 9 11.73 -9.33 -3.51
C THR A 9 10.70 -8.34 -4.05
N ALA A 10 10.07 -8.69 -5.17
CA ALA A 10 8.93 -7.97 -5.72
C ALA A 10 7.66 -8.80 -5.52
N ILE A 11 6.56 -8.12 -5.18
CA ILE A 11 5.21 -8.67 -5.19
C ILE A 11 4.51 -8.05 -6.40
N MET A 12 3.96 -8.88 -7.28
CA MET A 12 3.31 -8.44 -8.51
C MET A 12 1.83 -8.86 -8.52
N CYS A 13 1.01 -8.06 -9.20
CA CYS A 13 -0.40 -8.30 -9.46
C CYS A 13 -0.61 -8.38 -10.97
N ALA A 14 -1.57 -9.17 -11.44
CA ALA A 14 -1.87 -9.27 -12.87
C ALA A 14 -2.66 -8.06 -13.40
N GLU A 15 -3.30 -7.31 -12.51
CA GLU A 15 -4.07 -6.12 -12.82
C GLU A 15 -3.14 -4.98 -13.26
N ALA A 16 -3.41 -4.43 -14.44
CA ALA A 16 -2.70 -3.25 -14.94
C ALA A 16 -3.00 -1.98 -14.13
N VAL A 17 -4.13 -1.97 -13.40
CA VAL A 17 -4.74 -0.78 -12.82
C VAL A 17 -4.57 -0.78 -11.28
N PRO A 18 -3.71 0.09 -10.71
CA PRO A 18 -3.32 0.04 -9.29
C PRO A 18 -4.48 0.06 -8.28
N TRP A 19 -5.52 0.83 -8.55
CA TRP A 19 -6.67 1.03 -7.66
C TRP A 19 -7.70 -0.11 -7.73
N ARG A 20 -7.54 -1.01 -8.69
CA ARG A 20 -8.39 -2.20 -8.84
C ARG A 20 -7.75 -3.45 -8.23
N CYS A 21 -6.58 -3.31 -7.61
CA CYS A 21 -5.85 -4.43 -7.05
C CYS A 21 -5.56 -4.21 -5.57
N HIS A 22 -5.29 -5.32 -4.87
CA HIS A 22 -5.08 -5.29 -3.42
C HIS A 22 -3.65 -4.89 -3.03
N ARG A 23 -2.78 -4.55 -3.98
CA ARG A 23 -1.36 -4.28 -3.71
C ARG A 23 -1.15 -3.06 -2.81
N LEU A 24 -2.05 -2.08 -2.85
CA LEU A 24 -2.03 -0.92 -1.96
C LEU A 24 -2.29 -1.34 -0.51
N LEU A 25 -3.29 -2.21 -0.27
CA LEU A 25 -3.61 -2.73 1.07
C LEU A 25 -2.45 -3.56 1.64
N ILE A 26 -1.82 -4.40 0.81
CA ILE A 26 -0.64 -5.16 1.21
C ILE A 26 0.51 -4.21 1.57
N ALA A 27 0.72 -3.17 0.76
CA ALA A 27 1.78 -2.20 0.99
C ALA A 27 1.57 -1.40 2.29
N ASP A 28 0.32 -1.03 2.63
CA ASP A 28 0.01 -0.35 3.89
C ASP A 28 0.40 -1.21 5.10
N VAL A 29 0.04 -2.50 5.07
CA VAL A 29 0.37 -3.45 6.14
C VAL A 29 1.88 -3.67 6.24
N LEU A 30 2.58 -3.76 5.11
CA LEU A 30 4.05 -3.88 5.14
C LEU A 30 4.72 -2.63 5.71
N LEU A 31 4.22 -1.45 5.35
CA LEU A 31 4.67 -0.19 5.91
C LEU A 31 4.42 -0.12 7.42
N SER A 32 3.25 -0.56 7.90
CA SER A 32 2.93 -0.60 9.33
C SER A 32 3.80 -1.58 10.11
N LEU A 33 4.34 -2.60 9.44
CA LEU A 33 5.32 -3.55 9.99
C LEU A 33 6.77 -3.04 9.90
N GLY A 34 6.99 -1.79 9.49
CA GLY A 34 8.31 -1.16 9.41
C GLY A 34 9.10 -1.45 8.13
N TRP A 35 8.49 -2.06 7.12
CA TRP A 35 9.17 -2.31 5.85
C TRP A 35 9.09 -1.12 4.90
N SER A 36 10.18 -0.85 4.20
CA SER A 36 10.17 0.11 3.09
C SER A 36 9.60 -0.54 1.82
N VAL A 37 8.45 -0.07 1.36
CA VAL A 37 7.80 -0.52 0.13
C VAL A 37 7.97 0.54 -0.97
N ARG A 38 8.29 0.11 -2.18
CA ARG A 38 8.36 0.96 -3.38
C ARG A 38 7.53 0.36 -4.50
N HIS A 39 6.77 1.20 -5.19
CA HIS A 39 5.99 0.86 -6.38
C HIS A 39 6.86 0.97 -7.62
N ILE A 40 6.87 -0.07 -8.44
CA ILE A 40 7.54 -0.10 -9.75
C ILE A 40 6.52 0.38 -10.78
N PHE A 41 6.69 1.61 -11.27
CA PHE A 41 5.83 2.17 -12.32
C PHE A 41 6.45 2.03 -13.71
N SER A 42 7.77 2.13 -13.79
CA SER A 42 8.53 1.88 -15.01
C SER A 42 9.92 1.33 -14.67
N ASP A 43 10.76 1.18 -15.69
CA ASP A 43 12.18 0.85 -15.57
C ASP A 43 13.00 1.91 -14.81
N ILE A 44 12.55 3.16 -14.82
CA ILE A 44 13.23 4.31 -14.19
C ILE A 44 12.46 4.92 -13.01
N ASP A 45 11.17 4.59 -12.83
CA ASP A 45 10.33 5.19 -11.79
C ASP A 45 9.98 4.21 -10.67
N LEU A 46 10.55 4.49 -9.49
CA LEU A 46 10.35 3.78 -8.24
C LEU A 46 9.82 4.76 -7.19
N GLN A 47 8.53 4.69 -6.90
CA GLN A 47 7.92 5.60 -5.95
C GLN A 47 7.78 4.96 -4.56
N PRO A 48 8.21 5.61 -3.47
CA PRO A 48 7.96 5.09 -2.14
C PRO A 48 6.45 5.03 -1.87
N HIS A 49 6.01 3.92 -1.29
CA HIS A 49 4.62 3.83 -0.84
C HIS A 49 4.40 4.77 0.34
N LYS A 50 3.30 5.51 0.27
CA LYS A 50 2.74 6.27 1.38
C LYS A 50 1.48 5.54 1.83
N LEU A 51 1.23 5.56 3.14
CA LEU A 51 0.00 5.01 3.69
C LEU A 51 -1.19 5.60 2.92
N THR A 52 -2.12 4.74 2.51
CA THR A 52 -3.35 5.16 1.83
C THR A 52 -4.02 6.28 2.64
N SER A 53 -4.48 7.33 1.95
CA SER A 53 -4.85 8.63 2.57
C SER A 53 -5.84 8.53 3.72
N PHE A 54 -6.80 7.61 3.61
CA PHE A 54 -7.84 7.36 4.62
C PHE A 54 -7.54 6.15 5.51
N ALA A 55 -6.41 5.46 5.32
CA ALA A 55 -6.00 4.39 6.23
C ALA A 55 -5.59 4.99 7.58
N ARG A 56 -5.95 4.28 8.65
CA ARG A 56 -5.52 4.60 10.01
C ARG A 56 -4.62 3.49 10.53
N LEU A 57 -3.57 3.88 11.25
CA LEU A 57 -2.69 2.97 11.95
C LEU A 57 -2.97 3.08 13.45
N GLU A 58 -3.57 2.04 14.02
CA GLU A 58 -3.94 1.99 15.44
C GLU A 58 -3.36 0.72 16.07
N ALA A 59 -2.54 0.88 17.12
CA ALA A 59 -1.90 -0.24 17.82
C ALA A 59 -1.19 -1.26 16.90
N GLY A 60 -0.55 -0.78 15.82
CA GLY A 60 0.16 -1.64 14.85
C GLY A 60 -0.73 -2.33 13.81
N ARG A 61 -2.04 -2.05 13.81
CA ARG A 61 -3.01 -2.56 12.85
C ARG A 61 -3.48 -1.45 11.91
N VAL A 62 -3.48 -1.74 10.61
CA VAL A 62 -4.08 -0.86 9.61
C VAL A 62 -5.59 -1.08 9.56
N THR A 63 -6.35 0.00 9.61
CA THR A 63 -7.81 0.02 9.45
C THR A 63 -8.20 1.02 8.36
N TYR A 64 -9.37 0.82 7.76
CA TYR A 64 -9.92 1.66 6.68
C TYR A 64 -11.34 2.07 7.08
N PRO A 65 -11.49 3.10 7.93
CA PRO A 65 -12.80 3.55 8.36
C PRO A 65 -13.60 4.12 7.18
N ALA A 66 -14.92 4.03 7.28
CA ALA A 66 -15.79 4.77 6.37
C ALA A 66 -15.55 6.29 6.53
N PRO A 67 -15.75 7.07 5.45
CA PRO A 67 -15.67 8.53 5.54
C PRO A 67 -16.64 9.06 6.60
N SER A 68 -16.25 10.09 7.33
CA SER A 68 -17.10 10.70 8.37
C SER A 68 -18.28 11.49 7.79
N ASP A 69 -18.19 11.87 6.52
CA ASP A 69 -19.25 12.57 5.81
C ASP A 69 -19.52 11.90 4.45
N SER A 70 -20.78 11.76 4.08
CA SER A 70 -21.23 11.10 2.84
C SER A 70 -20.77 11.80 1.55
N THR A 71 -20.25 13.03 1.67
CA THR A 71 -19.69 13.82 0.57
C THR A 71 -18.20 13.52 0.32
N GLU A 72 -17.51 12.91 1.29
CA GLU A 72 -16.08 12.64 1.22
C GLU A 72 -15.85 11.32 0.47
N THR A 73 -15.41 11.41 -0.79
CA THR A 73 -15.11 10.20 -1.59
C THR A 73 -13.71 9.72 -1.21
N PRO A 74 -13.55 8.53 -0.58
CA PRO A 74 -12.24 8.04 -0.19
C PRO A 74 -11.42 7.77 -1.44
N ASN A 75 -10.41 8.61 -1.66
CA ASN A 75 -9.54 8.47 -2.80
C ASN A 75 -8.43 7.47 -2.47
N LEU A 76 -8.39 6.37 -3.21
CA LEU A 76 -7.29 5.39 -3.15
C LEU A 76 -6.00 5.91 -3.82
N PHE A 77 -6.00 7.16 -4.30
CA PHE A 77 -4.90 7.83 -4.98
C PHE A 77 -4.48 9.13 -4.28
#